data_AF-A0A812WBN5-F1
#
_entry.id   AF-A0A812WBN5-F1
#
_cell.length_a   1.000
_cell.length_b   1.000
_cell.length_c   1.000
_cell.angle_alpha   90.00
_cell.angle_beta   90.00
_cell.angle_gamma   90.00
#
_symmetry.space_group_name_H-M   'P 1'
#
loop_
_entity.id
_entity.type
_entity.pdbx_description
1 polymer ?
#
loop_
_entity_poly.entity_id
_entity_poly.type
_entity_poly.pdbx_seq_one_letter_code
_entity_poly.pdbx_strand_id
1 'polypeptide(L)'
;MIGITLKGGRGKFFYDRPGQRYRLNYTASSKLFHPDGKLEQDMLAKNTTMPMNYTWGGYGENGACNPFPNKYSDFFGWLAIASAGANQTVEGKPCRQWTALIPSPFKHTDVNMTACVADDGSVLEMVQMVGGTGKFSGASRYRFSNITFGPPDEEAFRPSYACAQNWPAKPCEDEEVETLDIYRIFGKGEPQVLSNRDTGDVLGDVSFICTQGSGAEYESKFITHWKVNVSKAFGQYALCNFNGIANVCIGQGSQLKRVGRRGSQIQSGKKAIGQCDPNVDVGSQYSFPRAGQCPPNVVPSEASGCFWANPRPVRTVAANCVMQERKLLEVCKTEFGHAPFTQSAAIFKDALASADLTKGGCPDTPVATIVDCTMQGHTTVDIIMAARTFSSHDALQLGLHHCLCRHILWLQRSLGRVGEAASLLPQDGHARDGWHSLLRLPGRRPPK
;
A
#
# COMPACT_ATOMS: atom_id res chain seq x y z
N MET A 1 9.14 -0.09 1.70
CA MET A 1 9.03 -0.63 3.07
C MET A 1 8.90 0.56 4.00
N ILE A 2 7.99 0.49 4.97
CA ILE A 2 7.75 1.54 5.96
C ILE A 2 7.96 0.91 7.35
N GLY A 3 8.56 1.63 8.29
CA GLY A 3 8.76 1.18 9.68
C GLY A 3 9.83 0.09 9.92
N ILE A 4 10.47 -0.47 8.90
CA ILE A 4 11.54 -1.48 9.10
C ILE A 4 12.91 -0.79 9.20
N THR A 5 13.57 -0.89 10.35
CA THR A 5 14.96 -0.44 10.54
C THR A 5 15.93 -1.57 10.18
N LEU A 6 16.51 -1.50 8.98
CA LEU A 6 17.57 -2.39 8.53
C LEU A 6 18.94 -1.76 8.83
N LYS A 7 19.87 -2.52 9.41
CA LYS A 7 21.22 -2.04 9.76
C LYS A 7 22.28 -3.03 9.27
N GLY A 8 23.45 -2.50 8.90
CA GLY A 8 24.62 -3.29 8.51
C GLY A 8 24.44 -4.12 7.23
N GLY A 9 23.49 -3.74 6.36
CA GLY A 9 23.23 -4.43 5.10
C GLY A 9 24.47 -4.46 4.21
N ARG A 10 24.74 -5.63 3.61
CA ARG A 10 25.83 -5.85 2.65
C ARG A 10 25.30 -6.60 1.43
N GLY A 11 25.83 -6.27 0.25
CA GLY A 11 25.28 -6.76 -1.00
C GLY A 11 26.00 -6.17 -2.22
N LYS A 12 25.41 -6.33 -3.41
CA LYS A 12 25.94 -5.79 -4.66
C LYS A 12 24.95 -4.79 -5.28
N PHE A 13 25.51 -3.76 -5.89
CA PHE A 13 24.77 -2.79 -6.67
C PHE A 13 25.32 -2.75 -8.10
N PHE A 14 24.45 -2.91 -9.08
CA PHE A 14 24.75 -2.85 -10.50
C PHE A 14 23.93 -1.74 -11.13
N TYR A 15 24.53 -0.91 -11.96
CA TYR A 15 23.89 0.26 -12.54
C TYR A 15 24.36 0.46 -13.99
N ASP A 16 23.39 0.55 -14.90
CA ASP A 16 23.60 0.74 -16.33
C ASP A 16 22.62 1.82 -16.81
N ARG A 17 23.14 3.05 -16.93
CA ARG A 17 22.34 4.21 -17.35
C ARG A 17 21.92 4.14 -18.82
N PRO A 18 22.80 3.80 -19.79
CA PRO A 18 22.40 3.61 -21.19
C PRO A 18 21.34 2.51 -21.35
N GLY A 19 21.50 1.36 -20.70
CA GLY A 19 20.52 0.27 -20.68
C GLY A 19 19.31 0.51 -19.77
N GLN A 20 19.26 1.68 -19.11
CA GLN A 20 18.19 2.12 -18.21
C GLN A 20 17.76 1.03 -17.22
N ARG A 21 18.73 0.51 -16.47
CA ARG A 21 18.53 -0.58 -15.52
C ARG A 21 19.47 -0.52 -14.33
N TYR A 22 19.00 -1.00 -13.19
CA TYR A 22 19.82 -1.24 -12.02
C TYR A 22 19.36 -2.47 -11.25
N ARG A 23 20.27 -3.05 -10.48
CA ARG A 23 19.95 -4.08 -9.49
C ARG A 23 20.61 -3.76 -8.17
N LEU A 24 19.83 -3.83 -7.09
CA LEU A 24 20.31 -3.81 -5.72
C LEU A 24 19.93 -5.12 -5.06
N ASN A 25 20.90 -5.98 -4.78
CA ASN A 25 20.72 -7.13 -3.90
C ASN A 25 21.49 -6.92 -2.59
N TYR A 26 20.88 -7.25 -1.45
CA TYR A 26 21.55 -7.14 -0.16
C TYR A 26 20.87 -7.97 0.93
N THR A 27 21.68 -8.45 1.86
CA THR A 27 21.25 -9.11 3.08
C THR A 27 21.57 -8.18 4.25
N ALA A 28 20.58 -7.85 5.06
CA ALA A 28 20.69 -6.96 6.21
C ALA A 28 20.17 -7.61 7.49
N SER A 29 20.73 -7.22 8.64
CA SER A 29 20.18 -7.61 9.93
C SER A 29 18.85 -6.88 10.18
N SER A 30 17.84 -7.66 10.55
CA SER A 30 16.48 -7.24 10.88
C SER A 30 16.16 -7.75 12.28
N LYS A 31 16.37 -6.90 13.30
CA LYS A 31 16.05 -7.22 14.70
C LYS A 31 14.56 -7.09 15.03
N LEU A 32 13.71 -7.32 14.02
CA LEU A 32 12.29 -6.97 14.07
C LEU A 32 11.48 -8.03 14.84
N PHE A 33 11.80 -9.30 14.61
CA PHE A 33 11.17 -10.46 15.25
C PHE A 33 12.17 -11.30 16.05
N HIS A 34 13.43 -11.38 15.62
CA HIS A 34 14.48 -12.15 16.29
C HIS A 34 15.78 -11.35 16.36
N PRO A 35 16.62 -11.48 17.41
CA PRO A 35 17.83 -10.66 17.57
C PRO A 35 18.90 -10.86 16.49
N ASP A 36 18.89 -12.03 15.85
CA ASP A 36 19.76 -12.51 14.77
C ASP A 36 19.07 -12.52 13.40
N GLY A 37 17.81 -12.07 13.34
CA GLY A 37 16.99 -12.05 12.14
C GLY A 37 17.65 -11.33 10.96
N LYS A 38 17.36 -11.80 9.74
CA LYS A 38 17.92 -11.27 8.50
C LYS A 38 16.82 -11.04 7.48
N LEU A 39 16.91 -9.92 6.76
CA LEU A 39 16.11 -9.68 5.56
C LEU A 39 17.03 -9.77 4.34
N GLU A 40 16.62 -10.56 3.35
CA GLU A 40 17.23 -10.60 2.03
C GLU A 40 16.28 -9.92 1.04
N GLN A 41 16.80 -8.93 0.30
CA GLN A 41 16.07 -8.21 -0.73
C GLN A 41 16.87 -8.20 -2.03
N ASP A 42 16.17 -8.41 -3.15
CA ASP A 42 16.68 -8.21 -4.50
C ASP A 42 15.72 -7.31 -5.28
N MET A 43 16.17 -6.12 -5.66
CA MET A 43 15.40 -5.13 -6.41
C MET A 43 16.03 -4.99 -7.80
N LEU A 44 15.28 -5.34 -8.84
CA LEU A 44 15.67 -5.21 -10.24
C LEU A 44 14.71 -4.26 -10.96
N ALA A 45 15.23 -3.13 -11.43
CA ALA A 45 14.51 -2.16 -12.24
C ALA A 45 15.10 -2.13 -13.66
N LYS A 46 14.24 -2.09 -14.68
CA LYS A 46 14.61 -1.92 -16.09
C LYS A 46 13.57 -1.07 -16.82
N ASN A 47 13.98 -0.21 -17.76
CA ASN A 47 13.02 0.44 -18.66
C ASN A 47 12.56 -0.54 -19.75
N THR A 48 11.64 -1.41 -19.37
CA THR A 48 10.96 -2.35 -20.26
C THR A 48 9.46 -2.24 -20.04
N THR A 49 8.66 -2.99 -20.81
CA THR A 49 7.24 -3.20 -20.48
C THR A 49 7.02 -3.97 -19.17
N MET A 50 8.06 -4.62 -18.64
CA MET A 50 7.96 -5.36 -17.38
C MET A 50 7.95 -4.41 -16.17
N PRO A 51 7.15 -4.73 -15.13
CA PRO A 51 7.17 -4.00 -13.87
C PRO A 51 8.54 -4.06 -13.17
N MET A 52 8.80 -3.16 -12.21
CA MET A 52 9.97 -3.24 -11.34
C MET A 52 9.84 -4.44 -10.38
N ASN A 53 10.80 -5.35 -10.43
CA ASN A 53 10.75 -6.62 -9.71
C ASN A 53 11.42 -6.52 -8.34
N TYR A 54 10.69 -6.87 -7.28
CA TYR A 54 11.24 -7.03 -5.94
C TYR A 54 11.11 -8.47 -5.48
N THR A 55 12.23 -9.14 -5.22
CA THR A 55 12.25 -10.43 -4.52
C THR A 55 12.56 -10.21 -3.06
N TRP A 56 11.87 -10.96 -2.20
CA TRP A 56 12.02 -10.89 -0.76
C TRP A 56 12.12 -12.29 -0.15
N GLY A 57 12.84 -12.42 0.96
CA GLY A 57 12.95 -13.70 1.70
C GLY A 57 13.91 -14.71 1.07
N GLY A 58 14.74 -14.27 0.12
CA GLY A 58 15.80 -15.07 -0.50
C GLY A 58 15.96 -14.80 -1.99
N TYR A 59 17.15 -15.08 -2.52
CA TYR A 59 17.48 -14.92 -3.96
C TYR A 59 17.06 -16.13 -4.82
N GLY A 60 16.86 -17.29 -4.18
CA GLY A 60 16.53 -18.58 -4.81
C GLY A 60 15.05 -18.95 -4.69
N GLU A 61 14.76 -20.25 -4.58
CA GLU A 61 13.40 -20.79 -4.51
C GLU A 61 12.56 -20.33 -3.31
N ASN A 62 13.23 -19.91 -2.24
CA ASN A 62 12.57 -19.48 -1.00
C ASN A 62 12.01 -18.05 -1.09
N GLY A 63 12.48 -17.25 -2.05
CA GLY A 63 11.97 -15.89 -2.23
C GLY A 63 10.58 -15.85 -2.86
N ALA A 64 9.85 -14.75 -2.63
CA ALA A 64 8.65 -14.43 -3.41
C ALA A 64 8.85 -13.13 -4.20
N CYS A 65 8.46 -13.14 -5.48
CA CYS A 65 8.62 -12.01 -6.39
C CYS A 65 7.38 -11.13 -6.45
N ASN A 66 7.50 -9.86 -6.08
CA ASN A 66 6.43 -8.87 -6.16
C ASN A 66 6.79 -7.83 -7.23
N PRO A 67 6.27 -7.94 -8.46
CA PRO A 67 6.38 -6.91 -9.47
C PRO A 67 5.50 -5.70 -9.15
N PHE A 68 6.09 -4.51 -9.14
CA PHE A 68 5.39 -3.24 -8.95
C PHE A 68 5.26 -2.50 -10.29
N PRO A 69 4.07 -1.99 -10.66
CA PRO A 69 3.79 -1.34 -11.95
C PRO A 69 4.50 0.02 -12.15
N ASN A 70 5.46 0.33 -11.28
CA ASN A 70 6.33 1.50 -11.39
C ASN A 70 7.20 1.35 -12.63
N LYS A 71 7.21 2.39 -13.47
CA LYS A 71 8.17 2.54 -14.56
C LYS A 71 9.59 2.66 -13.99
N TYR A 72 10.59 2.39 -14.83
CA TYR A 72 11.97 2.71 -14.49
C TYR A 72 12.12 4.19 -14.11
N SER A 73 12.82 4.43 -13.01
CA SER A 73 13.33 5.73 -12.61
C SER A 73 14.83 5.58 -12.42
N ASP A 74 15.63 6.49 -12.98
CA ASP A 74 17.08 6.48 -12.82
C ASP A 74 17.44 6.70 -11.34
N PHE A 75 18.13 5.72 -10.74
CA PHE A 75 18.50 5.71 -9.31
C PHE A 75 19.37 6.92 -8.91
N PHE A 76 20.16 7.45 -9.86
CA PHE A 76 20.99 8.64 -9.70
C PHE A 76 20.51 9.84 -10.53
N GLY A 77 19.38 9.72 -11.25
CA GLY A 77 18.88 10.75 -12.16
C GLY A 77 18.59 12.10 -11.47
N TRP A 78 18.30 12.08 -10.17
CA TRP A 78 18.12 13.26 -9.33
C TRP A 78 19.38 14.12 -9.17
N LEU A 79 20.58 13.57 -9.39
CA LEU A 79 21.83 14.35 -9.36
C LEU A 79 21.84 15.46 -10.43
N ALA A 80 21.08 15.31 -11.52
CA ALA A 80 20.95 16.32 -12.57
C ALA A 80 20.24 17.61 -12.11
N ILE A 81 19.53 17.57 -10.97
CA ILE A 81 18.88 18.73 -10.34
C ILE A 81 19.45 19.05 -8.96
N ALA A 82 20.56 18.41 -8.58
CA ALA A 82 21.18 18.59 -7.27
C ALA A 82 22.13 19.80 -7.25
N SER A 83 22.15 20.49 -6.11
CA SER A 83 23.11 21.57 -5.84
C SER A 83 24.38 21.00 -5.21
N ALA A 84 25.54 21.42 -5.73
CA ALA A 84 26.84 21.00 -5.20
C ALA A 84 27.17 21.76 -3.91
N GLY A 85 27.37 21.01 -2.82
CA GLY A 85 27.75 21.50 -1.50
C GLY A 85 29.26 21.49 -1.27
N ALA A 86 29.61 21.32 0.01
CA ALA A 86 30.99 21.29 0.49
C ALA A 86 31.75 20.01 0.08
N ASN A 87 33.08 20.10 0.13
CA ASN A 87 33.96 18.94 0.06
C ASN A 87 33.94 18.21 1.41
N GLN A 88 33.97 16.87 1.38
CA GLN A 88 34.04 16.01 2.55
C GLN A 88 34.86 14.75 2.22
N THR A 89 34.96 13.82 3.18
CA THR A 89 35.59 12.52 2.96
C THR A 89 34.67 11.37 3.37
N VAL A 90 34.68 10.30 2.58
CA VAL A 90 34.00 9.03 2.90
C VAL A 90 35.05 7.93 2.89
N GLU A 91 35.27 7.28 4.03
CA GLU A 91 36.28 6.22 4.21
C GLU A 91 37.69 6.62 3.70
N GLY A 92 38.08 7.87 3.99
CA GLY A 92 39.37 8.44 3.60
C GLY A 92 39.45 8.95 2.15
N LYS A 93 38.45 8.69 1.31
CA LYS A 93 38.40 9.21 -0.07
C LYS A 93 37.76 10.60 -0.10
N PRO A 94 38.36 11.60 -0.77
CA PRO A 94 37.74 12.91 -0.97
C PRO A 94 36.56 12.80 -1.95
N CYS A 95 35.51 13.57 -1.67
CA CYS A 95 34.35 13.69 -2.55
C CYS A 95 33.58 14.99 -2.26
N ARG A 96 32.82 15.47 -3.24
CA ARG A 96 31.94 16.63 -3.09
C ARG A 96 30.53 16.20 -2.75
N GLN A 97 29.90 16.86 -1.78
CA GLN A 97 28.49 16.61 -1.48
C GLN A 97 27.60 17.20 -2.58
N TRP A 98 26.53 16.49 -2.92
CA TRP A 98 25.42 16.96 -3.75
C TRP A 98 24.12 16.77 -2.99
N THR A 99 23.22 17.74 -3.05
CA THR A 99 21.93 17.73 -2.33
C THR A 99 20.79 18.13 -3.26
N ALA A 100 19.68 17.39 -3.24
CA ALA A 100 18.43 17.76 -3.92
C ALA A 100 17.23 17.57 -2.98
N LEU A 101 16.28 18.51 -3.02
CA LEU A 101 14.96 18.33 -2.41
C LEU A 101 13.98 17.96 -3.51
N ILE A 102 13.47 16.72 -3.48
CA ILE A 102 12.52 16.20 -4.47
C ILE A 102 11.11 16.29 -3.88
N PRO A 103 10.21 17.12 -4.43
CA PRO A 103 8.82 17.14 -4.01
C PRO A 103 8.18 15.78 -4.30
N SER A 104 7.58 15.13 -3.29
CA SER A 104 6.83 13.90 -3.50
C SER A 104 5.35 14.21 -3.83
N PRO A 105 4.67 13.36 -4.61
CA PRO A 105 3.25 13.55 -4.94
C PRO A 105 2.34 13.39 -3.71
N PHE A 106 2.85 12.84 -2.60
CA PHE A 106 2.14 12.78 -1.33
C PHE A 106 2.35 14.11 -0.59
N LYS A 107 1.25 14.88 -0.45
CA LYS A 107 1.26 16.20 0.22
C LYS A 107 2.02 16.14 1.55
N HIS A 108 2.88 17.14 1.79
CA HIS A 108 3.68 17.31 3.00
C HIS A 108 4.80 16.26 3.22
N THR A 109 5.25 15.60 2.15
CA THR A 109 6.47 14.78 2.18
C THR A 109 7.44 15.24 1.08
N ASP A 110 8.53 15.88 1.48
CA ASP A 110 9.65 16.15 0.58
C ASP A 110 10.74 15.09 0.82
N VAL A 111 11.37 14.62 -0.25
CA VAL A 111 12.46 13.66 -0.19
C VAL A 111 13.78 14.42 -0.35
N ASN A 112 14.51 14.56 0.74
CA ASN A 112 15.85 15.14 0.73
C ASN A 112 16.86 14.04 0.38
N MET A 113 17.46 14.15 -0.81
CA MET A 113 18.51 13.28 -1.32
C MET A 113 19.86 13.96 -1.14
N THR A 114 20.82 13.26 -0.55
CA THR A 114 22.24 13.66 -0.57
C THR A 114 23.11 12.54 -1.12
N ALA A 115 24.22 12.91 -1.74
CA ALA A 115 25.26 11.99 -2.18
C ALA A 115 26.65 12.61 -2.01
N CYS A 116 27.67 11.78 -1.84
CA CYS A 116 29.06 12.20 -2.00
C CYS A 116 29.62 11.60 -3.29
N VAL A 117 30.03 12.47 -4.21
CA VAL A 117 30.54 12.10 -5.53
C VAL A 117 32.03 12.45 -5.59
N ALA A 118 32.87 11.46 -5.85
CA ALA A 118 34.32 11.65 -5.99
C ALA A 118 34.67 12.25 -7.37
N ASP A 119 35.92 12.69 -7.54
CA ASP A 119 36.39 13.36 -8.76
C ASP A 119 36.36 12.45 -10.01
N ASP A 120 36.38 11.13 -9.82
CA ASP A 120 36.18 10.12 -10.88
C ASP A 120 34.70 9.90 -11.25
N GLY A 121 33.77 10.64 -10.62
CA GLY A 121 32.33 10.50 -10.79
C GLY A 121 31.69 9.37 -9.99
N SER A 122 32.44 8.61 -9.18
CA SER A 122 31.88 7.55 -8.35
C SER A 122 31.06 8.11 -7.18
N VAL A 123 29.86 7.57 -6.98
CA VAL A 123 29.03 7.86 -5.80
C VAL A 123 29.53 6.99 -4.65
N LEU A 124 30.17 7.59 -3.65
CA LEU A 124 30.74 6.86 -2.50
C LEU A 124 29.70 6.62 -1.39
N GLU A 125 28.79 7.57 -1.20
CA GLU A 125 27.70 7.46 -0.24
C GLU A 125 26.45 8.16 -0.78
N MET A 126 25.27 7.64 -0.47
CA MET A 126 23.97 8.26 -0.76
C MET A 126 23.07 8.16 0.47
N VAL A 127 22.42 9.26 0.84
CA VAL A 127 21.38 9.30 1.88
C VAL A 127 20.08 9.78 1.26
N GLN A 128 19.02 8.99 1.42
CA GLN A 128 17.65 9.39 1.12
C GLN A 128 16.93 9.60 2.45
N MET A 129 16.52 10.83 2.75
CA MET A 129 15.66 11.16 3.88
C MET A 129 14.27 11.53 3.35
N VAL A 130 13.26 10.75 3.72
CA VAL A 130 11.86 11.09 3.46
C VAL A 130 11.36 11.89 4.65
N GLY A 131 11.05 13.17 4.41
CA GLY A 131 10.42 14.04 5.39
C GLY A 131 8.92 13.73 5.51
N GLY A 132 8.37 13.98 6.69
CA GLY A 132 6.96 13.76 7.01
C GLY A 132 6.76 13.44 8.48
N THR A 133 5.50 13.22 8.88
CA THR A 133 5.15 12.74 10.22
C THR A 133 4.78 11.25 10.19
N GLY A 134 5.13 10.53 11.26
CA GLY A 134 4.80 9.10 11.41
C GLY A 134 5.35 8.21 10.29
N LYS A 135 4.52 7.27 9.81
CA LYS A 135 4.82 6.21 8.83
C LYS A 135 5.63 6.62 7.59
N PHE A 136 5.50 7.85 7.10
CA PHE A 136 6.21 8.27 5.89
C PHE A 136 7.59 8.87 6.16
N SER A 137 7.96 9.09 7.44
CA SER A 137 9.32 9.48 7.81
C SER A 137 10.29 8.31 7.77
N GLY A 138 11.52 8.55 7.31
CA GLY A 138 12.57 7.53 7.32
C GLY A 138 13.85 7.96 6.60
N ALA A 139 14.94 7.24 6.87
CA ALA A 139 16.23 7.46 6.21
C ALA A 139 16.81 6.14 5.68
N SER A 140 17.23 6.13 4.41
CA SER A 140 18.03 5.06 3.80
C SER A 140 19.43 5.59 3.52
N ARG A 141 20.47 4.92 4.03
CA ARG A 141 21.88 5.27 3.78
C ARG A 141 22.57 4.10 3.08
N TYR A 142 23.08 4.37 1.89
CA TYR A 142 23.83 3.45 1.06
C TYR A 142 25.28 3.92 1.00
N ARG A 143 26.23 3.02 1.22
CA ARG A 143 27.66 3.28 0.99
C ARG A 143 28.17 2.31 -0.05
N PHE A 144 28.93 2.82 -1.00
CA PHE A 144 29.46 2.08 -2.13
C PHE A 144 30.98 2.01 -2.00
N SER A 145 31.52 0.79 -2.06
CA SER A 145 32.95 0.50 -2.03
C SER A 145 33.27 -0.54 -3.09
N ASN A 146 34.56 -0.73 -3.40
CA ASN A 146 35.03 -1.62 -4.48
C ASN A 146 34.37 -1.31 -5.84
N ILE A 147 34.15 -0.02 -6.11
CA ILE A 147 33.50 0.47 -7.32
C ILE A 147 34.39 0.20 -8.53
N THR A 148 33.82 -0.37 -9.58
CA THR A 148 34.47 -0.63 -10.87
C THR A 148 33.67 0.02 -11.99
N PHE A 149 34.36 0.68 -12.92
CA PHE A 149 33.74 1.28 -14.10
C PHE A 149 33.84 0.36 -15.32
N GLY A 150 32.80 0.35 -16.14
CA GLY A 150 32.69 -0.49 -17.34
C GLY A 150 31.24 -0.94 -17.57
N PRO A 151 30.96 -1.63 -18.69
CA PRO A 151 29.66 -2.26 -18.89
C PRO A 151 29.47 -3.40 -17.87
N PRO A 152 28.42 -3.36 -17.03
CA PRO A 152 28.08 -4.48 -16.16
C PRO A 152 27.62 -5.71 -16.96
N ASP A 153 27.89 -6.90 -16.44
CA ASP A 153 27.47 -8.19 -17.02
C ASP A 153 25.94 -8.26 -17.18
N GLU A 154 25.47 -8.81 -18.31
CA GLU A 154 24.06 -9.08 -18.56
C GLU A 154 23.45 -10.03 -17.52
N GLU A 155 24.22 -11.01 -17.04
CA GLU A 155 23.82 -11.93 -15.97
C GLU A 155 23.43 -11.18 -14.69
N ALA A 156 24.12 -10.07 -14.40
CA ALA A 156 23.83 -9.24 -13.23
C ALA A 156 22.39 -8.69 -13.25
N PHE A 157 21.77 -8.55 -14.43
CA PHE A 157 20.41 -8.06 -14.58
C PHE A 157 19.38 -9.14 -14.94
N ARG A 158 19.71 -10.43 -14.88
CA ARG A 158 18.67 -11.47 -14.99
C ARG A 158 17.77 -11.43 -13.75
N PRO A 159 16.45 -11.64 -13.90
CA PRO A 159 15.55 -11.75 -12.75
C PRO A 159 15.99 -12.87 -11.80
N SER A 160 15.70 -12.71 -10.50
CA SER A 160 15.89 -13.77 -9.51
C SER A 160 15.17 -15.06 -9.92
N TYR A 161 15.55 -16.20 -9.34
CA TYR A 161 14.84 -17.46 -9.58
C TYR A 161 13.34 -17.33 -9.27
N ALA A 162 13.01 -16.70 -8.14
CA ALA A 162 11.64 -16.45 -7.73
C ALA A 162 10.85 -15.63 -8.79
N CYS A 163 11.45 -14.61 -9.40
CA CYS A 163 10.81 -13.83 -10.46
C CYS A 163 10.80 -14.51 -11.83
N ALA A 164 11.81 -15.32 -12.15
CA ALA A 164 11.98 -15.93 -13.46
C ALA A 164 11.19 -17.24 -13.63
N GLN A 165 11.04 -18.03 -12.56
CA GLN A 165 10.53 -19.41 -12.62
C GLN A 165 9.35 -19.68 -11.66
N ASN A 166 9.20 -18.88 -10.61
CA ASN A 166 8.19 -19.09 -9.56
C ASN A 166 7.34 -17.84 -9.31
N TRP A 167 7.00 -17.09 -10.38
CA TRP A 167 6.13 -15.93 -10.29
C TRP A 167 4.94 -15.99 -11.27
N PRO A 168 3.69 -15.82 -10.80
CA PRO A 168 3.27 -15.93 -9.40
C PRO A 168 3.68 -17.28 -8.79
N ALA A 169 4.00 -17.29 -7.49
CA ALA A 169 4.33 -18.53 -6.81
C ALA A 169 3.14 -19.49 -6.85
N LYS A 170 3.42 -20.79 -7.00
CA LYS A 170 2.39 -21.83 -7.01
C LYS A 170 1.52 -21.74 -5.74
N PRO A 171 0.19 -21.96 -5.83
CA PRO A 171 -0.66 -22.02 -4.66
C PRO A 171 -0.27 -23.18 -3.73
N CYS A 172 -0.72 -23.12 -2.48
CA CYS A 172 -0.65 -24.25 -1.57
C CYS A 172 -1.57 -25.39 -2.06
N GLU A 173 -1.19 -26.64 -1.79
CA GLU A 173 -1.89 -27.86 -2.27
C GLU A 173 -3.16 -28.20 -1.46
N ASP A 174 -3.34 -27.56 -0.31
CA ASP A 174 -4.42 -27.80 0.64
C ASP A 174 -5.69 -27.06 0.20
N GLU A 175 -6.66 -27.74 -0.42
CA GLU A 175 -7.88 -27.09 -0.93
C GLU A 175 -8.99 -26.91 0.13
N GLU A 176 -8.82 -27.40 1.35
CA GLU A 176 -9.84 -27.35 2.41
C GLU A 176 -10.33 -25.92 2.69
N VAL A 177 -11.58 -25.79 3.12
CA VAL A 177 -12.18 -24.49 3.47
C VAL A 177 -12.12 -24.28 4.98
N GLU A 178 -11.48 -23.20 5.42
CA GLU A 178 -11.47 -22.77 6.82
C GLU A 178 -12.17 -21.43 7.02
N THR A 179 -12.62 -21.15 8.25
CA THR A 179 -13.07 -19.83 8.66
C THR A 179 -11.91 -19.11 9.33
N LEU A 180 -11.38 -18.06 8.70
CA LEU A 180 -10.36 -17.23 9.31
C LEU A 180 -10.98 -16.14 10.19
N ASP A 181 -10.41 -15.96 11.37
CA ASP A 181 -10.55 -14.78 12.21
C ASP A 181 -9.44 -13.77 11.86
N ILE A 182 -9.81 -12.72 11.13
CA ILE A 182 -8.87 -11.69 10.64
C ILE A 182 -9.25 -10.29 11.08
N TYR A 183 -8.28 -9.39 11.03
CA TYR A 183 -8.35 -8.06 11.57
C TYR A 183 -7.91 -7.04 10.51
N ARG A 184 -8.59 -5.90 10.51
CA ARG A 184 -8.27 -4.79 9.63
C ARG A 184 -8.29 -3.49 10.40
N ILE A 185 -7.16 -2.80 10.39
CA ILE A 185 -7.03 -1.40 10.82
C ILE A 185 -7.34 -0.48 9.62
N PHE A 186 -8.18 0.53 9.82
CA PHE A 186 -8.56 1.48 8.75
C PHE A 186 -8.88 2.88 9.27
N GLY A 187 -8.70 3.88 8.42
CA GLY A 187 -9.02 5.28 8.69
C GLY A 187 -10.46 5.66 8.36
N LYS A 188 -10.87 6.83 8.87
CA LYS A 188 -12.14 7.48 8.54
C LYS A 188 -12.29 7.70 7.03
N GLY A 189 -13.45 7.32 6.48
CA GLY A 189 -13.75 7.45 5.05
C GLY A 189 -13.39 6.24 4.20
N GLU A 190 -12.67 5.26 4.75
CA GLU A 190 -12.41 4.01 4.03
C GLU A 190 -13.64 3.07 4.02
N PRO A 191 -13.97 2.43 2.89
CA PRO A 191 -15.04 1.43 2.84
C PRO A 191 -14.80 0.27 3.81
N GLN A 192 -15.82 -0.10 4.59
CA GLN A 192 -15.80 -1.23 5.53
C GLN A 192 -16.14 -2.55 4.80
N VAL A 193 -15.31 -2.92 3.81
CA VAL A 193 -15.39 -4.19 3.07
C VAL A 193 -14.01 -4.84 2.99
N LEU A 194 -13.96 -6.16 2.83
CA LEU A 194 -12.71 -6.91 2.61
C LEU A 194 -12.25 -6.96 1.15
N SER A 195 -13.13 -6.68 0.19
CA SER A 195 -12.78 -6.73 -1.24
C SER A 195 -11.66 -5.74 -1.57
N ASN A 196 -10.59 -6.26 -2.16
CA ASN A 196 -9.30 -5.58 -2.39
C ASN A 196 -8.65 -5.04 -1.10
N ARG A 197 -8.58 -5.84 -0.01
CA ARG A 197 -7.89 -5.45 1.23
C ARG A 197 -6.85 -6.43 1.74
N ASP A 198 -5.80 -5.84 2.32
CA ASP A 198 -4.82 -6.47 3.20
C ASP A 198 -5.39 -6.52 4.64
N THR A 199 -5.12 -7.61 5.35
CA THR A 199 -5.52 -7.89 6.74
C THR A 199 -4.49 -8.76 7.43
N GLY A 200 -4.47 -8.81 8.77
CA GLY A 200 -3.71 -9.81 9.54
C GLY A 200 -4.60 -10.86 10.21
N ASP A 201 -4.03 -12.01 10.58
CA ASP A 201 -4.46 -12.64 11.84
C ASP A 201 -3.98 -11.79 13.03
N VAL A 202 -4.28 -12.21 14.28
CA VAL A 202 -3.89 -11.44 15.48
C VAL A 202 -2.40 -11.12 15.49
N LEU A 203 -1.53 -12.11 15.25
CA LEU A 203 -0.08 -11.89 15.27
C LEU A 203 0.36 -11.08 14.04
N GLY A 204 -0.30 -11.24 12.89
CA GLY A 204 -0.02 -10.50 11.67
C GLY A 204 -0.29 -8.99 11.78
N ASP A 205 -1.42 -8.62 12.37
CA ASP A 205 -1.78 -7.21 12.62
C ASP A 205 -1.01 -6.65 13.83
N VAL A 206 -0.87 -7.40 14.93
CA VAL A 206 -0.08 -6.98 16.10
C VAL A 206 1.38 -6.74 15.73
N SER A 207 1.99 -7.62 14.93
CA SER A 207 3.35 -7.38 14.46
C SER A 207 3.45 -6.19 13.53
N PHE A 208 2.45 -5.89 12.70
CA PHE A 208 2.40 -4.64 11.93
C PHE A 208 2.29 -3.40 12.84
N ILE A 209 1.52 -3.47 13.93
CA ILE A 209 1.40 -2.40 14.92
C ILE A 209 2.71 -2.18 15.66
N CYS A 210 3.28 -3.23 16.27
CA CYS A 210 4.48 -3.14 17.11
C CYS A 210 5.74 -2.71 16.33
N THR A 211 5.73 -2.88 14.99
CA THR A 211 6.90 -2.58 14.15
C THR A 211 6.79 -1.26 13.39
N GLN A 212 5.59 -0.82 13.02
CA GLN A 212 5.39 0.39 12.20
C GLN A 212 4.53 1.48 12.85
N GLY A 213 4.05 1.28 14.07
CA GLY A 213 3.02 2.11 14.67
C GLY A 213 3.51 3.21 15.60
N SER A 214 3.25 4.48 15.25
CA SER A 214 3.19 5.55 16.25
C SER A 214 1.77 5.76 16.76
N GLY A 215 1.59 6.14 18.04
CA GLY A 215 0.25 6.28 18.65
C GLY A 215 -0.67 7.22 17.88
N ALA A 216 -0.14 8.36 17.42
CA ALA A 216 -0.83 9.38 16.63
C ALA A 216 -1.45 8.84 15.33
N GLU A 217 -0.88 7.79 14.74
CA GLU A 217 -1.42 7.20 13.51
C GLU A 217 -2.69 6.38 13.73
N TYR A 218 -3.04 6.04 14.97
CA TYR A 218 -4.21 5.20 15.30
C TYR A 218 -5.33 5.98 15.99
N GLU A 219 -5.09 7.21 16.45
CA GLU A 219 -6.08 8.05 17.15
C GLU A 219 -7.42 8.19 16.40
N SER A 220 -7.35 8.31 15.07
CA SER A 220 -8.52 8.47 14.17
C SER A 220 -8.88 7.20 13.38
N LYS A 221 -8.36 6.04 13.80
CA LYS A 221 -8.57 4.74 13.13
C LYS A 221 -9.50 3.82 13.90
N PHE A 222 -10.00 2.83 13.20
CA PHE A 222 -10.85 1.77 13.68
C PHE A 222 -10.19 0.41 13.43
N ILE A 223 -10.54 -0.59 14.23
CA ILE A 223 -10.15 -1.99 14.02
C ILE A 223 -11.42 -2.82 13.93
N THR A 224 -11.66 -3.45 12.78
CA THR A 224 -12.75 -4.43 12.62
C THR A 224 -12.18 -5.83 12.67
N HIS A 225 -12.77 -6.67 13.52
CA HIS A 225 -12.65 -8.12 13.51
C HIS A 225 -13.65 -8.70 12.51
N TRP A 226 -13.18 -9.57 11.61
CA TRP A 226 -13.97 -10.25 10.60
C TRP A 226 -13.86 -11.77 10.73
N LYS A 227 -14.93 -12.46 10.35
CA LYS A 227 -14.90 -13.87 9.95
C LYS A 227 -15.11 -13.98 8.45
N VAL A 228 -14.31 -14.82 7.80
CA VAL A 228 -14.38 -15.07 6.35
C VAL A 228 -14.05 -16.53 6.05
N ASN A 229 -14.81 -17.15 5.16
CA ASN A 229 -14.52 -18.51 4.70
C ASN A 229 -13.50 -18.42 3.57
N VAL A 230 -12.40 -19.17 3.62
CA VAL A 230 -11.35 -19.18 2.60
C VAL A 230 -10.98 -20.60 2.23
N SER A 231 -10.55 -20.83 1.00
CA SER A 231 -9.80 -22.06 0.68
C SER A 231 -8.34 -21.89 1.15
N LYS A 232 -7.80 -22.92 1.79
CA LYS A 232 -6.40 -23.01 2.27
C LYS A 232 -5.38 -23.10 1.12
N ALA A 233 -5.84 -23.13 -0.13
CA ALA A 233 -5.01 -23.15 -1.32
C ALA A 233 -4.48 -21.73 -1.62
N PHE A 234 -3.83 -21.14 -0.61
CA PHE A 234 -3.37 -19.76 -0.59
C PHE A 234 -2.43 -19.49 -1.75
N GLY A 235 -2.70 -18.41 -2.47
CA GLY A 235 -1.80 -17.89 -3.48
C GLY A 235 -0.72 -17.00 -2.88
N GLN A 236 0.17 -16.52 -3.74
CA GLN A 236 1.12 -15.49 -3.35
C GLN A 236 0.40 -14.18 -3.01
N TYR A 237 0.78 -13.57 -1.88
CA TYR A 237 0.28 -12.27 -1.41
C TYR A 237 0.34 -11.16 -2.48
N ALA A 238 -0.78 -10.46 -2.68
CA ALA A 238 -0.89 -9.23 -3.49
C ALA A 238 -1.03 -8.00 -2.58
N LEU A 239 -0.59 -6.81 -3.00
CA LEU A 239 -0.70 -5.60 -2.16
C LEU A 239 -2.06 -4.93 -2.37
N CYS A 240 -3.00 -5.14 -1.45
CA CYS A 240 -4.39 -4.71 -1.56
C CYS A 240 -4.73 -3.58 -0.57
N ASN A 241 -4.67 -2.33 -1.05
CA ASN A 241 -4.71 -1.14 -0.19
C ASN A 241 -5.69 -0.07 -0.68
N PHE A 242 -6.06 0.86 0.20
CA PHE A 242 -6.82 2.05 -0.19
C PHE A 242 -5.88 3.08 -0.81
N ASN A 243 -6.21 3.59 -2.00
CA ASN A 243 -5.43 4.65 -2.65
C ASN A 243 -5.97 6.07 -2.38
N GLY A 244 -6.87 6.23 -1.39
CA GLY A 244 -7.59 7.48 -1.11
C GLY A 244 -8.94 7.61 -1.83
N ILE A 245 -9.20 6.77 -2.85
CA ILE A 245 -10.44 6.79 -3.65
C ILE A 245 -11.12 5.42 -3.62
N ALA A 246 -10.36 4.34 -3.84
CA ALA A 246 -10.87 2.97 -3.94
C ALA A 246 -9.91 1.95 -3.31
N ASN A 247 -10.45 0.75 -3.05
CA ASN A 247 -9.66 -0.41 -2.66
C ASN A 247 -9.05 -1.06 -3.92
N VAL A 248 -7.73 -1.12 -4.02
CA VAL A 248 -7.00 -1.60 -5.21
C VAL A 248 -5.95 -2.63 -4.81
N CYS A 249 -5.93 -3.77 -5.52
CA CYS A 249 -4.84 -4.75 -5.43
C CYS A 249 -3.79 -4.52 -6.52
N ILE A 250 -2.52 -4.58 -6.13
CA ILE A 250 -1.37 -4.65 -7.03
C ILE A 250 -0.87 -6.10 -7.03
N GLY A 251 -0.97 -6.75 -8.19
CA GLY A 251 -0.60 -8.13 -8.46
C GLY A 251 -1.00 -8.51 -9.88
N GLN A 252 -0.70 -9.73 -10.34
CA GLN A 252 -1.14 -10.23 -11.65
C GLN A 252 -1.54 -11.71 -11.61
N GLY A 253 -2.31 -12.14 -12.63
CA GLY A 253 -2.66 -13.55 -12.83
C GLY A 253 -3.37 -14.18 -11.62
N SER A 254 -2.84 -15.30 -11.12
CA SER A 254 -3.37 -16.02 -9.96
C SER A 254 -3.29 -15.24 -8.64
N GLN A 255 -2.37 -14.27 -8.51
CA GLN A 255 -2.27 -13.41 -7.30
C GLN A 255 -3.54 -12.59 -7.07
N LEU A 256 -4.27 -12.24 -8.15
CA LEU A 256 -5.53 -11.50 -8.07
C LEU A 256 -6.77 -12.41 -8.01
N LYS A 257 -6.59 -13.74 -8.07
CA LYS A 257 -7.68 -14.72 -7.95
C LYS A 257 -7.74 -15.36 -6.58
N ARG A 258 -6.61 -15.66 -5.93
CA ARG A 258 -6.60 -16.39 -4.65
C ARG A 258 -6.54 -15.46 -3.45
N VAL A 259 -6.92 -15.95 -2.27
CA VAL A 259 -6.47 -15.31 -1.02
C VAL A 259 -4.96 -15.47 -0.98
N GLY A 260 -4.27 -14.33 -0.96
CA GLY A 260 -2.82 -14.33 -0.88
C GLY A 260 -2.37 -14.40 0.57
N ARG A 261 -1.36 -15.22 0.89
CA ARG A 261 -0.81 -15.34 2.26
C ARG A 261 0.70 -15.10 2.28
N ARG A 262 1.20 -14.55 3.38
CA ARG A 262 2.62 -14.51 3.74
C ARG A 262 2.79 -14.38 5.26
N GLY A 263 3.98 -14.68 5.76
CA GLY A 263 4.40 -14.27 7.09
C GLY A 263 4.50 -12.74 7.20
N SER A 264 4.09 -12.21 8.35
CA SER A 264 4.02 -10.78 8.58
C SER A 264 5.35 -10.07 8.39
N GLN A 265 5.29 -8.81 7.95
CA GLN A 265 6.43 -7.94 7.67
C GLN A 265 7.51 -8.55 6.75
N ILE A 266 7.20 -9.63 6.03
CA ILE A 266 8.14 -10.35 5.16
C ILE A 266 9.27 -11.06 5.98
N GLN A 267 8.94 -11.59 7.18
CA GLN A 267 9.95 -12.09 8.15
C GLN A 267 9.76 -13.55 8.60
N SER A 268 9.01 -14.40 7.90
CA SER A 268 8.84 -15.82 8.32
C SER A 268 10.09 -16.68 8.20
N GLY A 269 11.05 -16.31 7.33
CA GLY A 269 12.21 -17.15 7.02
C GLY A 269 11.88 -18.47 6.29
N LYS A 270 10.65 -18.61 5.78
CA LYS A 270 10.14 -19.83 5.10
C LYS A 270 10.05 -19.65 3.58
N LYS A 271 9.86 -20.76 2.86
CA LYS A 271 9.70 -20.78 1.39
C LYS A 271 8.51 -19.92 0.97
N ALA A 272 8.66 -19.18 -0.13
CA ALA A 272 7.71 -18.17 -0.61
C ALA A 272 7.26 -17.20 0.51
N ILE A 273 8.14 -16.92 1.47
CA ILE A 273 7.86 -16.05 2.62
C ILE A 273 6.69 -16.59 3.48
N GLY A 274 6.58 -17.91 3.63
CA GLY A 274 5.57 -18.54 4.48
C GLY A 274 4.16 -18.49 3.91
N GLN A 275 4.04 -18.56 2.57
CA GLN A 275 2.74 -18.61 1.89
C GLN A 275 1.90 -19.82 2.34
N CYS A 276 2.54 -20.97 2.58
CA CYS A 276 1.90 -22.22 2.97
C CYS A 276 2.25 -22.66 4.40
N ASP A 277 2.94 -21.82 5.16
CA ASP A 277 3.27 -22.06 6.56
C ASP A 277 2.20 -21.47 7.49
N PRO A 278 1.99 -22.03 8.70
CA PRO A 278 1.10 -21.44 9.69
C PRO A 278 1.60 -20.08 10.22
N ASN A 279 2.89 -19.75 10.02
CA ASN A 279 3.57 -18.52 10.46
C ASN A 279 3.44 -18.24 11.98
N VAL A 280 3.48 -19.27 12.83
CA VAL A 280 3.19 -19.16 14.28
C VAL A 280 4.07 -18.15 15.05
N ASP A 281 5.29 -17.86 14.61
CA ASP A 281 6.15 -16.84 15.24
C ASP A 281 5.75 -15.40 14.89
N VAL A 282 5.46 -15.14 13.61
CA VAL A 282 5.32 -13.76 13.08
C VAL A 282 3.88 -13.38 12.75
N GLY A 283 2.97 -14.34 12.75
CA GLY A 283 1.60 -14.22 12.24
C GLY A 283 1.53 -14.16 10.72
N SER A 284 0.33 -14.37 10.19
CA SER A 284 0.05 -14.30 8.75
C SER A 284 -0.57 -12.96 8.37
N GLN A 285 -0.08 -12.37 7.29
CA GLN A 285 -0.76 -11.33 6.54
C GLN A 285 -1.47 -11.95 5.34
N TYR A 286 -2.71 -11.51 5.11
CA TYR A 286 -3.58 -11.99 4.06
C TYR A 286 -3.98 -10.84 3.13
N SER A 287 -4.10 -11.13 1.85
CA SER A 287 -4.63 -10.20 0.84
C SER A 287 -5.89 -10.78 0.22
N PHE A 288 -6.96 -10.00 0.14
CA PHE A 288 -8.28 -10.40 -0.37
C PHE A 288 -8.66 -9.71 -1.70
N PRO A 289 -8.11 -10.14 -2.85
CA PRO A 289 -8.53 -9.67 -4.16
C PRO A 289 -10.02 -9.87 -4.42
N ARG A 290 -10.69 -8.83 -4.94
CA ARG A 290 -12.11 -8.87 -5.32
C ARG A 290 -12.40 -9.92 -6.39
N ALA A 291 -11.47 -10.16 -7.33
CA ALA A 291 -11.65 -11.17 -8.37
C ALA A 291 -11.53 -12.63 -7.85
N GLY A 292 -11.16 -12.81 -6.58
CA GLY A 292 -11.23 -14.08 -5.86
C GLY A 292 -12.49 -14.28 -5.02
N GLN A 293 -13.37 -13.28 -4.95
CA GLN A 293 -14.54 -13.32 -4.09
C GLN A 293 -15.62 -14.22 -4.70
N CYS A 294 -16.08 -15.19 -3.92
CA CYS A 294 -17.21 -16.04 -4.29
C CYS A 294 -18.53 -15.26 -4.29
N PRO A 295 -19.47 -15.61 -5.18
CA PRO A 295 -20.87 -15.21 -5.03
C PRO A 295 -21.44 -15.66 -3.67
N PRO A 296 -22.52 -15.02 -3.18
CA PRO A 296 -23.21 -15.45 -1.96
C PRO A 296 -23.55 -16.94 -1.98
N ASN A 297 -23.32 -17.63 -0.85
CA ASN A 297 -23.57 -19.07 -0.67
C ASN A 297 -22.71 -20.02 -1.54
N VAL A 298 -21.76 -19.53 -2.34
CA VAL A 298 -20.81 -20.38 -3.06
C VAL A 298 -19.61 -20.71 -2.16
N VAL A 299 -19.25 -21.99 -2.09
CA VAL A 299 -18.10 -22.48 -1.31
C VAL A 299 -16.78 -22.16 -2.06
N PRO A 300 -15.75 -21.62 -1.37
CA PRO A 300 -14.42 -21.44 -1.94
C PRO A 300 -13.79 -22.75 -2.45
N SER A 301 -13.37 -22.82 -3.71
CA SER A 301 -12.65 -23.97 -4.30
C SER A 301 -12.11 -23.62 -5.69
N GLU A 302 -11.21 -24.46 -6.22
CA GLU A 302 -10.82 -24.34 -7.64
C GLU A 302 -12.02 -24.54 -8.58
N ALA A 303 -12.90 -25.51 -8.27
CA ALA A 303 -14.08 -25.85 -9.07
C ALA A 303 -15.11 -24.71 -9.17
N SER A 304 -15.23 -23.88 -8.13
CA SER A 304 -16.08 -22.67 -8.14
C SER A 304 -15.35 -21.43 -8.69
N GLY A 305 -14.05 -21.53 -9.00
CA GLY A 305 -13.24 -20.44 -9.54
C GLY A 305 -13.02 -19.26 -8.58
N CYS A 306 -13.32 -19.44 -7.30
CA CYS A 306 -13.31 -18.40 -6.27
C CYS A 306 -12.81 -18.96 -4.93
N PHE A 307 -12.17 -18.11 -4.12
CA PHE A 307 -11.29 -18.56 -3.04
C PHE A 307 -11.59 -17.94 -1.67
N TRP A 308 -12.58 -17.04 -1.58
CA TRP A 308 -13.10 -16.56 -0.31
C TRP A 308 -14.57 -16.13 -0.37
N ALA A 309 -15.32 -16.38 0.68
CA ALA A 309 -16.77 -16.21 0.75
C ALA A 309 -17.23 -15.68 2.11
N ASN A 310 -18.48 -15.19 2.15
CA ASN A 310 -19.21 -14.85 3.36
C ASN A 310 -18.46 -13.93 4.37
N PRO A 311 -17.83 -12.82 3.92
CA PRO A 311 -17.12 -11.91 4.81
C PRO A 311 -18.11 -11.22 5.77
N ARG A 312 -18.02 -11.54 7.06
CA ARG A 312 -18.88 -11.00 8.10
C ARG A 312 -18.08 -10.16 9.10
N PRO A 313 -18.36 -8.85 9.26
CA PRO A 313 -17.79 -8.09 10.36
C PRO A 313 -18.41 -8.64 11.64
N VAL A 314 -17.56 -9.01 12.59
CA VAL A 314 -17.98 -9.47 13.92
C VAL A 314 -18.15 -8.25 14.82
N ARG A 315 -17.17 -7.34 14.80
CA ARG A 315 -17.09 -6.23 15.76
C ARG A 315 -16.14 -5.14 15.28
N THR A 316 -16.39 -3.88 15.66
CA THR A 316 -15.47 -2.76 15.40
C THR A 316 -15.27 -1.91 16.64
N VAL A 317 -14.01 -1.56 16.93
CA VAL A 317 -13.62 -0.68 18.05
C VAL A 317 -12.72 0.45 17.55
N ALA A 318 -12.64 1.54 18.32
CA ALA A 318 -11.65 2.59 18.09
C ALA A 318 -10.24 2.04 18.32
N ALA A 319 -9.33 2.26 17.37
CA ALA A 319 -7.96 1.80 17.49
C ALA A 319 -7.23 2.47 18.67
N ASN A 320 -7.60 3.71 19.01
CA ASN A 320 -7.06 4.42 20.17
C ASN A 320 -7.21 3.64 21.49
N CYS A 321 -8.37 3.02 21.71
CA CYS A 321 -8.59 2.22 22.91
C CYS A 321 -7.59 1.06 22.99
N VAL A 322 -7.42 0.32 21.89
CA VAL A 322 -6.46 -0.80 21.84
C VAL A 322 -5.02 -0.32 22.01
N MET A 323 -4.62 0.74 21.31
CA MET A 323 -3.23 1.21 21.28
C MET A 323 -2.79 1.89 22.58
N GLN A 324 -3.63 2.77 23.13
CA GLN A 324 -3.31 3.64 24.25
C GLN A 324 -3.97 3.15 25.55
N GLU A 325 -5.30 3.03 25.58
CA GLU A 325 -6.04 2.73 26.81
C GLU A 325 -5.85 1.29 27.30
N ARG A 326 -5.59 0.34 26.39
CA ARG A 326 -5.19 -1.04 26.68
C ARG A 326 -3.67 -1.24 26.64
N LYS A 327 -2.90 -0.17 26.45
CA LYS A 327 -1.42 -0.13 26.51
C LYS A 327 -0.70 -1.06 25.53
N LEU A 328 -1.33 -1.47 24.43
CA LEU A 328 -0.70 -2.38 23.45
C LEU A 328 0.63 -1.83 22.92
N LEU A 329 0.73 -0.50 22.68
CA LEU A 329 1.98 0.13 22.23
C LEU A 329 3.07 0.22 23.31
N GLU A 330 2.73 0.06 24.59
CA GLU A 330 3.74 -0.06 25.66
C GLU A 330 4.34 -1.47 25.65
N VAL A 331 3.49 -2.50 25.58
CA VAL A 331 3.89 -3.92 25.55
C VAL A 331 4.62 -4.29 24.24
N CYS A 332 4.23 -3.71 23.11
CA CYS A 332 4.96 -3.84 21.84
C CYS A 332 6.45 -3.46 21.97
N LYS A 333 6.80 -2.51 22.85
CA LYS A 333 8.20 -2.09 23.05
C LYS A 333 9.00 -3.10 23.86
N THR A 334 8.35 -3.88 24.74
CA THR A 334 9.01 -4.92 25.53
C THR A 334 9.15 -6.23 24.76
N GLU A 335 8.27 -6.51 23.80
CA GLU A 335 8.35 -7.69 22.92
C GLU A 335 9.13 -7.44 21.61
N PHE A 336 9.58 -6.21 21.33
CA PHE A 336 10.27 -5.87 20.08
C PHE A 336 11.57 -6.70 19.89
N GLY A 337 11.67 -7.40 18.77
CA GLY A 337 12.79 -8.31 18.49
C GLY A 337 12.73 -9.67 19.22
N HIS A 338 11.62 -9.95 19.90
CA HIS A 338 11.34 -11.18 20.66
C HIS A 338 9.96 -11.76 20.29
N ALA A 339 9.81 -12.15 19.03
CA ALA A 339 8.64 -12.84 18.54
C ALA A 339 8.54 -14.27 19.09
N PRO A 340 7.32 -14.84 19.24
CA PRO A 340 6.02 -14.21 18.96
C PRO A 340 5.60 -13.14 19.98
N PHE A 341 4.92 -12.09 19.51
CA PHE A 341 4.41 -10.97 20.34
C PHE A 341 3.14 -11.39 21.11
N THR A 342 3.30 -12.36 22.01
CA THR A 342 2.21 -13.05 22.70
C THR A 342 1.41 -12.16 23.64
N GLN A 343 2.05 -11.24 24.35
CA GLN A 343 1.39 -10.35 25.32
C GLN A 343 0.59 -9.27 24.58
N SER A 344 1.18 -8.65 23.55
CA SER A 344 0.46 -7.76 22.65
C SER A 344 -0.69 -8.48 21.93
N ALA A 345 -0.51 -9.74 21.53
CA ALA A 345 -1.58 -10.55 20.93
C ALA A 345 -2.73 -10.86 21.90
N ALA A 346 -2.45 -11.07 23.19
CA ALA A 346 -3.49 -11.23 24.22
C ALA A 346 -4.31 -9.94 24.38
N ILE A 347 -3.63 -8.81 24.59
CA ILE A 347 -4.28 -7.48 24.71
C ILE A 347 -5.16 -7.17 23.49
N PHE A 348 -4.67 -7.46 22.28
CA PHE A 348 -5.41 -7.23 21.04
C PHE A 348 -6.68 -8.10 20.93
N LYS A 349 -6.58 -9.38 21.34
CA LYS A 349 -7.73 -10.29 21.41
C LYS A 349 -8.75 -9.83 22.44
N ASP A 350 -8.34 -9.54 23.66
CA ASP A 350 -9.24 -9.18 24.76
C ASP A 350 -10.01 -7.88 24.47
N ALA A 351 -9.32 -6.88 23.91
CA ALA A 351 -9.92 -5.63 23.47
C ALA A 351 -11.07 -5.83 22.46
N LEU A 352 -10.93 -6.81 21.56
CA LEU A 352 -11.94 -7.15 20.56
C LEU A 352 -12.94 -8.21 21.04
N ALA A 353 -12.62 -9.02 22.06
CA ALA A 353 -13.52 -10.04 22.60
C ALA A 353 -14.68 -9.46 23.44
N SER A 354 -14.49 -8.28 24.07
CA SER A 354 -15.48 -7.69 24.98
C SER A 354 -15.60 -6.17 24.86
N ALA A 355 -16.79 -5.63 25.13
CA ALA A 355 -17.02 -4.19 25.29
C ALA A 355 -16.65 -3.66 26.68
N ASP A 356 -16.43 -4.57 27.63
CA ASP A 356 -16.20 -4.28 29.05
C ASP A 356 -14.74 -3.87 29.30
N LEU A 357 -14.52 -2.56 29.50
CA LEU A 357 -13.23 -1.95 29.84
C LEU A 357 -12.60 -2.55 31.12
N THR A 358 -13.39 -3.13 32.04
CA THR A 358 -12.84 -3.75 33.26
C THR A 358 -12.24 -5.13 33.00
N LYS A 359 -12.61 -5.77 31.88
CA LYS A 359 -12.11 -7.08 31.43
C LYS A 359 -11.09 -6.99 30.29
N GLY A 360 -10.42 -5.84 30.13
CA GLY A 360 -9.49 -5.60 29.02
C GLY A 360 -10.16 -5.29 27.67
N GLY A 361 -11.49 -5.29 27.60
CA GLY A 361 -12.27 -4.96 26.41
C GLY A 361 -12.16 -3.50 25.95
N CYS A 362 -12.62 -3.22 24.74
CA CYS A 362 -12.81 -1.88 24.18
C CYS A 362 -14.25 -1.72 23.67
N PRO A 363 -14.98 -0.61 23.94
CA PRO A 363 -16.37 -0.44 23.50
C PRO A 363 -16.57 -0.48 21.99
N ASP A 364 -17.77 -0.93 21.56
CA ASP A 364 -18.16 -0.90 20.15
C ASP A 364 -18.18 0.54 19.63
N THR A 365 -17.58 0.73 18.46
CA THR A 365 -17.51 2.05 17.82
C THR A 365 -18.36 2.03 16.54
N PRO A 366 -19.44 2.82 16.48
CA PRO A 366 -20.27 2.88 15.27
C PRO A 366 -19.45 3.51 14.15
N VAL A 367 -19.07 2.68 13.18
CA VAL A 367 -18.56 3.16 11.90
C VAL A 367 -19.75 3.72 11.15
N ALA A 368 -19.75 5.02 10.87
CA ALA A 368 -20.70 5.59 9.93
C ALA A 368 -20.46 4.92 8.57
N THR A 369 -21.31 3.96 8.21
CA THR A 369 -21.31 3.37 6.89
C THR A 369 -21.57 4.48 5.89
N ILE A 370 -20.55 4.80 5.09
CA ILE A 370 -20.75 5.56 3.87
C ILE A 370 -21.56 4.64 2.96
N VAL A 371 -22.88 4.77 3.05
CA VAL A 371 -23.81 4.16 2.10
C VAL A 371 -23.50 4.83 0.76
N ASP A 372 -22.80 4.11 -0.10
CA ASP A 372 -22.45 4.59 -1.42
C ASP A 372 -23.70 4.59 -2.31
N CYS A 373 -24.48 5.67 -2.18
CA CYS A 373 -25.69 5.92 -2.94
C CYS A 373 -25.43 6.14 -4.44
N THR A 374 -24.21 5.88 -4.96
CA THR A 374 -23.88 5.96 -6.41
C THR A 374 -23.92 4.61 -7.14
N MET A 375 -24.10 3.48 -6.44
CA MET A 375 -24.08 2.13 -7.03
C MET A 375 -25.44 1.42 -7.01
N GLN A 376 -26.39 1.95 -7.78
CA GLN A 376 -27.29 1.13 -8.59
C GLN A 376 -27.66 1.94 -9.84
N GLY A 377 -27.62 1.31 -11.01
CA GLY A 377 -27.91 1.92 -12.31
C GLY A 377 -29.40 2.23 -12.55
N HIS A 378 -30.13 2.63 -11.50
CA HIS A 378 -31.46 3.18 -11.65
C HIS A 378 -31.36 4.50 -12.40
N THR A 379 -32.00 4.54 -13.57
CA THR A 379 -32.19 5.80 -14.28
C THR A 379 -32.95 6.78 -13.37
N THR A 380 -32.74 8.08 -13.53
CA THR A 380 -33.32 9.15 -12.69
C THR A 380 -34.85 9.10 -12.57
N VAL A 381 -35.53 8.33 -13.45
CA VAL A 381 -36.97 8.09 -13.47
C VAL A 381 -37.46 7.23 -12.30
N ASP A 382 -36.72 6.19 -11.90
CA ASP A 382 -37.17 5.24 -10.86
C ASP A 382 -37.27 5.89 -9.48
N ILE A 383 -36.31 6.77 -9.16
CA ILE A 383 -36.22 7.49 -7.88
C ILE A 383 -37.41 8.45 -7.71
N ILE A 384 -37.91 9.04 -8.81
CA ILE A 384 -39.06 9.96 -8.79
C ILE A 384 -40.38 9.21 -8.53
N MET A 385 -40.51 7.96 -8.99
CA MET A 385 -41.72 7.16 -8.74
C MET A 385 -41.76 6.63 -7.30
N ALA A 386 -40.63 6.15 -6.75
CA ALA A 386 -40.57 5.72 -5.35
C ALA A 386 -40.86 6.86 -4.35
N ALA A 387 -40.49 8.10 -4.69
CA ALA A 387 -40.76 9.26 -3.83
C ALA A 387 -42.25 9.65 -3.73
N ARG A 388 -43.15 9.09 -4.55
CA ARG A 388 -44.60 9.38 -4.50
C ARG A 388 -45.40 8.42 -3.61
N THR A 389 -44.81 7.34 -3.12
CA THR A 389 -45.53 6.27 -2.41
C THR A 389 -45.16 6.09 -0.93
N PHE A 390 -44.16 6.82 -0.42
CA PHE A 390 -43.78 6.75 0.99
C PHE A 390 -44.42 7.86 1.83
N SER A 391 -45.10 7.45 2.92
CA SER A 391 -45.57 8.36 3.96
C SER A 391 -44.39 8.85 4.81
N SER A 392 -44.54 10.00 5.47
CA SER A 392 -43.49 10.57 6.31
C SER A 392 -43.16 9.78 7.59
N HIS A 393 -43.93 8.73 7.92
CA HIS A 393 -43.74 7.95 9.14
C HIS A 393 -42.74 6.78 8.99
N ASP A 394 -42.57 6.22 7.79
CA ASP A 394 -41.76 5.01 7.58
C ASP A 394 -40.25 5.28 7.47
N ALA A 395 -39.86 6.55 7.32
CA ALA A 395 -38.46 6.97 7.12
C ALA A 395 -37.59 6.91 8.41
N LEU A 396 -38.16 6.57 9.56
CA LEU A 396 -37.51 6.68 10.88
C LEU A 396 -36.77 5.41 11.32
N GLN A 397 -36.97 4.25 10.66
CA GLN A 397 -36.29 2.99 11.00
C GLN A 397 -35.08 2.64 10.11
N LEU A 398 -34.88 3.34 9.00
CA LEU A 398 -33.75 3.11 8.10
C LEU A 398 -32.94 4.41 7.96
N GLY A 399 -31.61 4.32 8.03
CA GLY A 399 -30.67 5.47 8.02
C GLY A 399 -30.60 6.30 6.72
N LEU A 400 -31.65 6.30 5.90
CA LEU A 400 -31.78 6.96 4.60
C LEU A 400 -31.80 8.50 4.65
N HIS A 401 -32.02 9.09 5.83
CA HIS A 401 -32.19 10.53 6.02
C HIS A 401 -31.02 11.37 5.45
N HIS A 402 -29.80 10.82 5.42
CA HIS A 402 -28.62 11.53 4.90
C HIS A 402 -28.50 11.54 3.36
N CYS A 403 -28.93 10.49 2.65
CA CYS A 403 -28.92 10.49 1.18
C CYS A 403 -30.09 11.31 0.60
N LEU A 404 -31.30 11.19 1.17
CA LEU A 404 -32.48 11.91 0.66
C LEU A 404 -32.31 13.44 0.73
N CYS A 405 -31.88 13.96 1.90
CA CYS A 405 -31.74 15.40 2.09
C CYS A 405 -30.71 16.05 1.14
N ARG A 406 -29.59 15.38 0.82
CA ARG A 406 -28.59 15.95 -0.11
C ARG A 406 -29.09 16.02 -1.55
N HIS A 407 -29.83 15.02 -2.04
CA HIS A 407 -30.42 15.08 -3.38
C HIS A 407 -31.58 16.08 -3.47
N ILE A 408 -32.43 16.18 -2.45
CA ILE A 408 -33.52 17.17 -2.41
C ILE A 408 -32.97 18.61 -2.37
N LEU A 409 -31.96 18.89 -1.53
CA LEU A 409 -31.31 20.21 -1.48
C LEU A 409 -30.58 20.58 -2.79
N TRP A 410 -30.04 19.60 -3.50
CA TRP A 410 -29.43 19.83 -4.82
C TRP A 410 -30.50 20.11 -5.89
N LEU A 411 -31.57 19.33 -5.93
CA LEU A 411 -32.72 19.55 -6.84
C LEU A 411 -33.40 20.90 -6.59
N GLN A 412 -33.64 21.28 -5.33
CA GLN A 412 -34.21 22.59 -4.98
C GLN A 412 -33.31 23.76 -5.41
N ARG A 413 -31.98 23.63 -5.28
CA ARG A 413 -31.02 24.65 -5.77
C ARG A 413 -30.92 24.72 -7.30
N SER A 414 -31.09 23.60 -8.00
CA SER A 414 -31.07 23.53 -9.46
C SER A 414 -32.37 24.05 -10.09
N LEU A 415 -33.53 23.77 -9.47
CA LEU A 415 -34.84 24.24 -9.94
C LEU A 415 -35.10 25.72 -9.56
N GLY A 416 -34.56 26.20 -8.44
CA GLY A 416 -34.68 27.61 -8.01
C GLY A 416 -33.85 28.64 -8.79
N ARG A 417 -33.32 28.28 -9.98
CA ARG A 417 -32.53 29.20 -10.84
C ARG A 417 -33.06 29.34 -12.27
N VAL A 418 -34.22 28.77 -12.59
CA VAL A 418 -34.88 28.92 -13.90
C VAL A 418 -36.17 29.70 -13.72
N GLY A 419 -36.06 31.03 -13.55
CA GLY A 419 -37.24 31.83 -13.23
C GLY A 419 -37.01 33.32 -12.98
N GLU A 420 -36.15 34.01 -13.74
CA GLU A 420 -36.24 35.47 -13.91
C GLU A 420 -35.38 35.94 -15.09
N ALA A 421 -35.97 36.70 -16.02
CA ALA A 421 -35.30 37.33 -17.15
C ALA A 421 -36.05 38.60 -17.61
N ALA A 422 -35.34 39.51 -18.27
CA ALA A 422 -35.75 40.83 -18.77
C ALA A 422 -35.92 41.93 -17.69
N SER A 423 -35.16 43.03 -17.74
CA SER A 423 -35.30 44.05 -18.78
C SER A 423 -34.10 45.04 -18.82
N LEU A 424 -34.14 45.99 -19.79
CA LEU A 424 -33.26 47.17 -19.98
C LEU A 424 -31.93 46.99 -20.77
N LEU A 425 -32.05 47.16 -22.09
CA LEU A 425 -31.11 47.89 -22.97
C LEU A 425 -31.63 49.35 -23.09
N PRO A 426 -30.80 50.41 -23.32
CA PRO A 426 -30.03 50.63 -24.57
C PRO A 426 -28.65 51.35 -24.34
N GLN A 427 -27.82 51.82 -25.29
CA GLN A 427 -27.74 51.76 -26.77
C GLN A 427 -26.27 51.97 -27.25
N ASP A 428 -26.02 51.80 -28.56
CA ASP A 428 -24.99 52.39 -29.46
C ASP A 428 -23.48 52.47 -29.08
N GLY A 429 -22.59 52.18 -30.06
CA GLY A 429 -21.15 52.55 -29.96
C GLY A 429 -20.12 51.80 -30.83
N HIS A 430 -20.08 52.08 -32.14
CA HIS A 430 -18.96 51.94 -33.11
C HIS A 430 -17.64 51.14 -32.81
N ALA A 431 -17.39 50.14 -33.68
CA ALA A 431 -16.27 50.06 -34.66
C ALA A 431 -14.82 49.57 -34.34
N ARG A 432 -14.31 48.79 -35.32
CA ARG A 432 -12.92 48.59 -35.84
C ARG A 432 -11.97 47.48 -35.32
N ASP A 433 -11.59 46.65 -36.31
CA ASP A 433 -10.25 46.23 -36.75
C ASP A 433 -9.32 45.32 -35.89
N GLY A 434 -9.23 44.06 -36.32
CA GLY A 434 -7.97 43.47 -36.80
C GLY A 434 -7.06 42.70 -35.82
N TRP A 435 -6.69 41.46 -36.17
CA TRP A 435 -5.34 41.10 -36.68
C TRP A 435 -5.18 39.58 -36.88
N HIS A 436 -4.58 39.16 -37.99
CA HIS A 436 -4.17 37.79 -38.29
C HIS A 436 -2.65 37.61 -38.08
N SER A 437 -2.22 36.47 -37.53
CA SER A 437 -1.03 35.69 -37.95
C SER A 437 -0.94 34.40 -37.10
N LEU A 438 -1.02 33.18 -37.64
CA LEU A 438 -0.07 32.44 -38.49
C LEU A 438 1.30 32.14 -37.86
N LEU A 439 1.53 30.87 -37.53
CA LEU A 439 2.85 30.21 -37.61
C LEU A 439 2.65 28.71 -37.89
N ARG A 440 3.17 28.24 -39.04
CA ARG A 440 3.34 26.82 -39.39
C ARG A 440 4.82 26.45 -39.24
N LEU A 441 5.12 25.19 -38.93
CA LEU A 441 6.45 24.60 -39.14
C LEU A 441 6.36 23.34 -40.02
N PRO A 442 7.34 23.07 -40.91
CA PRO A 442 7.27 21.98 -41.89
C PRO A 442 7.90 20.67 -41.39
N GLY A 443 7.48 19.55 -41.97
CA GLY A 443 8.01 18.22 -41.65
C GLY A 443 9.32 17.85 -42.38
N ARG A 444 9.93 16.74 -41.95
CA ARG A 444 11.09 16.10 -42.60
C ARG A 444 10.75 14.66 -43.02
N ARG A 445 11.29 14.23 -44.18
CA ARG A 445 11.43 12.82 -44.58
C ARG A 445 12.91 12.40 -44.45
N PRO A 446 13.22 11.09 -44.29
CA PRO A 446 14.58 10.59 -44.16
C PRO A 446 15.23 10.22 -45.52
N PRO A 447 16.56 10.12 -45.59
CA PRO A 447 17.27 9.42 -46.66
C PRO A 447 17.57 7.94 -46.30
N LYS A 448 18.16 7.23 -47.27
CA LYS A 448 18.48 5.80 -47.29
C LYS A 448 19.71 5.44 -46.45
#